data_AF-F5S5B0-F1
#
_entry.id   AF-F5S5B0-F1
#
_cell.length_a   1.000
_cell.length_b   1.000
_cell.length_c   1.000
_cell.angle_alpha   90.00
_cell.angle_beta   90.00
_cell.angle_gamma   90.00
#
_symmetry.space_group_name_H-M   'P 1'
#
loop_
_entity.id
_entity.type
_entity.pdbx_description
1 polymer ?
#
loop_
_entity_poly.entity_id
_entity_poly.type
_entity_poly.pdbx_seq_one_letter_code
_entity_poly.pdbx_strand_id
1 'polypeptide(L)' 'MKFRNKDIVLWLIFTIAINFFPNTEYNPTGTGQYWYVDDPLHTYARTILPCIMLILLIYNRWKEK' A
#
# COMPACT_ATOMS: atom_id res chain seq x y z
N MET A 1 -21.30 3.50 6.97
CA MET A 1 -20.93 2.73 5.76
C MET A 1 -20.58 1.34 6.27
N LYS A 2 -21.29 0.26 5.94
CA LYS A 2 -21.11 -1.02 6.66
C LYS A 2 -19.78 -1.70 6.23
N PHE A 3 -18.67 -1.30 6.86
CA PHE A 3 -17.35 -1.88 6.67
C PHE A 3 -17.40 -3.38 6.97
N ARG A 4 -16.97 -4.17 6.01
CA ARG A 4 -17.13 -5.63 5.96
C ARG A 4 -15.73 -6.18 5.77
N ASN A 5 -15.38 -7.32 6.35
CA ASN A 5 -14.04 -7.93 6.34
C ASN A 5 -13.21 -7.79 5.03
N LYS A 6 -13.89 -7.64 3.89
CA LYS A 6 -13.37 -7.16 2.59
C LYS A 6 -12.38 -6.00 2.66
N ASP A 7 -12.58 -4.98 3.49
CA ASP A 7 -11.69 -3.80 3.51
C ASP A 7 -10.33 -4.10 4.16
N ILE A 8 -10.34 -4.95 5.19
CA ILE A 8 -9.12 -5.47 5.83
C ILE A 8 -8.41 -6.44 4.87
N VAL A 9 -9.18 -7.27 4.14
CA VAL A 9 -8.62 -8.18 3.12
C VAL A 9 -7.98 -7.38 1.99
N LEU A 10 -8.60 -6.29 1.53
CA LEU A 10 -8.06 -5.43 0.48
C LEU A 10 -6.77 -4.75 0.94
N TRP A 11 -6.74 -4.26 2.19
CA TRP A 11 -5.53 -3.72 2.81
C TRP A 11 -4.40 -4.77 2.88
N LEU A 12 -4.73 -6.01 3.26
CA LEU A 12 -3.76 -7.09 3.36
C LEU A 12 -3.17 -7.45 1.98
N ILE A 13 -4.03 -7.60 0.97
CA ILE A 13 -3.62 -7.87 -0.41
C ILE A 13 -2.70 -6.76 -0.92
N PHE A 14 -3.06 -5.50 -0.71
CA PHE A 14 -2.26 -4.35 -1.14
C PHE A 14 -0.90 -4.30 -0.43
N THR A 15 -0.87 -4.57 0.87
CA THR A 15 0.36 -4.63 1.67
C THR A 15 1.29 -5.75 1.19
N ILE A 16 0.74 -6.93 0.91
CA ILE A 16 1.50 -8.08 0.39
C ILE A 16 2.02 -7.78 -1.02
N ALA A 17 1.18 -7.24 -1.91
CA ALA A 17 1.56 -6.89 -3.27
C ALA A 17 2.77 -5.97 -3.31
N ILE A 18 2.75 -4.90 -2.50
CA ILE A 18 3.84 -3.93 -2.43
C ILE A 18 5.13 -4.53 -1.84
N ASN A 19 5.02 -5.39 -0.82
CA ASN A 19 6.21 -5.92 -0.14
C ASN A 19 6.85 -7.11 -0.89
N PHE A 20 6.06 -7.92 -1.59
CA PHE A 20 6.52 -9.18 -2.19
C PHE A 20 6.61 -9.17 -3.72
N PHE A 21 5.98 -8.19 -4.39
CA PHE A 21 6.04 -8.05 -5.85
C PHE A 21 6.55 -6.66 -6.26
N PRO A 22 7.76 -6.26 -5.81
CA PRO A 22 8.31 -5.00 -6.23
C PRO A 22 8.73 -5.05 -7.71
N ASN A 23 8.73 -3.91 -8.38
CA ASN A 23 9.12 -3.87 -9.79
C ASN A 23 10.65 -3.96 -9.88
N THR A 24 11.16 -5.03 -10.48
CA THR A 24 12.60 -5.33 -10.56
C THR A 24 13.25 -4.85 -11.85
N GLU A 25 12.48 -4.47 -12.88
CA GLU A 25 13.01 -4.04 -14.16
C GLU A 25 13.16 -2.50 -14.23
N TYR A 26 14.40 -2.03 -14.32
CA TYR A 26 14.71 -0.61 -14.49
C TYR A 26 14.43 -0.19 -15.93
N ASN A 27 13.30 0.47 -16.16
CA ASN A 27 12.99 1.04 -17.48
C ASN A 27 13.06 2.58 -17.42
N PRO A 28 14.18 3.19 -17.84
CA PRO A 28 14.40 4.64 -17.77
C PRO A 28 13.41 5.46 -18.62
N THR A 29 12.69 4.84 -19.55
CA THR A 29 11.75 5.47 -20.49
C THR A 29 10.27 5.19 -20.18
N GLY A 30 9.97 4.37 -19.17
CA GLY A 30 8.61 3.99 -18.82
C GLY A 30 7.95 4.94 -17.82
N THR A 31 6.74 5.44 -18.13
CA THR A 31 5.87 6.13 -17.17
C THR A 31 5.43 5.14 -16.07
N GLY A 32 6.06 5.20 -14.90
CA GLY A 32 5.75 4.30 -13.78
C GLY A 32 6.87 4.03 -12.77
N GLN A 33 7.93 4.85 -12.76
CA GLN A 33 9.19 4.60 -12.05
C GLN A 33 9.11 4.61 -10.51
N TYR A 34 7.96 4.93 -9.92
CA TYR A 34 7.79 5.06 -8.47
C TYR A 34 7.85 3.73 -7.70
N TRP A 35 7.90 2.59 -8.39
CA TRP A 35 7.86 1.25 -7.80
C TRP A 35 9.17 0.47 -7.93
N TYR A 36 10.28 1.15 -8.18
CA TYR A 36 11.57 0.50 -8.35
C TYR A 36 12.24 0.18 -7.00
N VAL A 37 12.79 -1.04 -6.84
CA VAL A 37 13.39 -1.51 -5.57
C VAL A 37 14.51 -0.60 -5.07
N ASP A 38 15.33 -0.05 -5.97
CA ASP A 38 16.45 0.82 -5.63
C ASP A 38 16.04 2.29 -5.44
N ASP A 39 14.78 2.64 -5.70
CA ASP A 39 14.30 3.99 -5.41
C ASP A 39 14.12 4.16 -3.89
N PRO A 40 14.73 5.17 -3.26
CA PRO A 40 14.55 5.42 -1.83
C PRO A 40 13.06 5.57 -1.47
N LEU A 41 12.23 6.12 -2.36
CA LEU A 41 10.79 6.27 -2.16
C LEU A 41 10.08 4.93 -2.06
N HIS A 42 10.51 3.89 -2.79
CA HIS A 42 9.93 2.54 -2.70
C HIS A 42 10.13 1.95 -1.29
N THR A 43 11.31 2.15 -0.70
CA THR A 43 11.63 1.70 0.66
C THR A 43 10.72 2.33 1.72
N TYR A 44 10.28 3.58 1.51
CA TYR A 44 9.31 4.23 2.38
C TYR A 44 7.88 3.81 2.04
N ALA A 45 7.54 3.70 0.76
CA ALA A 45 6.20 3.34 0.28
C ALA A 45 5.74 1.98 0.83
N ARG A 46 6.64 0.97 0.90
CA ARG A 46 6.32 -0.37 1.44
C ARG A 46 5.85 -0.40 2.89
N THR A 47 6.21 0.62 3.67
CA THR A 47 5.86 0.68 5.09
C THR A 47 4.83 1.76 5.36
N ILE A 48 5.01 2.95 4.77
CA ILE A 48 4.17 4.12 5.04
C ILE A 48 2.77 3.95 4.44
N LEU A 49 2.64 3.44 3.20
CA LEU A 49 1.33 3.28 2.57
C LEU A 49 0.43 2.29 3.34
N PRO A 50 0.90 1.07 3.70
CA PRO A 50 0.12 0.18 4.55
C PRO A 50 -0.27 0.80 5.89
N CYS A 51 0.64 1.54 6.54
CA CYS A 51 0.34 2.19 7.83
C CYS A 51 -0.74 3.27 7.69
N ILE A 52 -0.64 4.15 6.69
CA ILE A 52 -1.66 5.19 6.45
C ILE A 52 -3.02 4.56 6.19
N MET A 53 -3.08 3.53 5.33
CA MET A 53 -4.34 2.84 5.05
C MET A 53 -4.93 2.19 6.30
N LEU A 54 -4.10 1.56 7.15
CA LEU A 54 -4.56 0.96 8.40
C LEU A 54 -5.09 2.03 9.38
N ILE A 55 -4.41 3.16 9.50
CA ILE A 55 -4.85 4.30 10.33
C ILE A 55 -6.20 4.82 9.84
N LEU A 56 -6.37 5.00 8.53
CA LEU A 56 -7.64 5.45 7.94
C LEU A 56 -8.76 4.44 8.18
N LEU A 57 -8.48 3.13 8.07
CA LEU A 57 -9.45 2.08 8.40
C LEU A 57 -9.88 2.15 9.87
N ILE A 58 -8.92 2.31 10.79
CA ILE A 58 -9.20 2.43 12.22
C ILE A 58 -9.99 3.72 12.52
N TYR A 59 -9.59 4.85 11.94
CA TYR A 59 -10.26 6.13 12.10
C TYR A 59 -11.72 6.07 11.64
N ASN A 60 -11.96 5.52 10.45
CA ASN A 60 -13.32 5.33 9.94
C ASN A 60 -14.14 4.42 10.86
N ARG A 61 -13.56 3.33 11.38
CA ARG A 61 -14.24 2.47 12.37
C ARG A 61 -14.60 3.20 13.66
N TRP A 62 -13.73 4.10 14.12
CA TRP A 62 -13.98 4.87 15.34
C TRP A 62 -15.08 5.92 15.12
N LYS A 63 -15.10 6.57 13.95
CA LYS A 63 -16.12 7.55 13.56
C LYS A 63 -17.51 6.93 13.33
N GLU A 64 -17.56 5.66 12.91
CA GLU A 64 -18.82 4.93 12.69
C GLU A 64 -19.43 4.31 13.95
N LYS A 65 -18.71 4.33 15.08
CA LYS A 65 -19.23 3.96 16.40
C LYS A 65 -19.90 5.14 17.08
#